data_AF-A0A1B5KX55-F1
#
_entry.id   AF-A0A1B5KX55-F1
#
_cell.length_a   1.000
_cell.length_b   1.000
_cell.length_c   1.000
_cell.angle_alpha   90.00
_cell.angle_beta   90.00
_cell.angle_gamma   90.00
#
_symmetry.space_group_name_H-M   'P 1'
#
loop_
_entity.id
_entity.type
_entity.pdbx_description
1 polymer ?
#
loop_
_entity_poly.entity_id
_entity_poly.type
_entity_poly.pdbx_seq_one_letter_code
_entity_poly.pdbx_strand_id
1 'polypeptide(L)'
;MRHHAVRQLRRAATPCQQPPFQIIRRRYSQHLPNAKLNKPIDYGTTYLLAHGSKGPALGNYAEIPVEVRNGATRKMNLFQAINDALGIALAQDDSVLIFGEDVAFGGVFRCTMKLAETYGSDRVFNTPLTEQGIMGFGIGLAAQGMRPVAEIQFADYVFPAFDQIVNEGAKLRYREGATGVHAGSLTVRMPCGGVGHGGLYHSQSPESLFTHVPGFRVIMPRSPIQAKGLLLAAIRSNDPCIFMEPKILYRAAVEQVPEAAYELPLSKAEVVKEGKDVTVISYGQPVYTCLSAIQRAEEDLGVSCELIDLRTVYPWDKETVFASVRKTGRVIIVHEAMVNAGVGAEVAAAIQEDPETFLRLEAPVGRVAGWSIHSALMFEKFNVPDVAHCLQLRGGSSSGRGEAATAPLALPVVCTERSKVGLLMRKTQLADVIAGTIRSPLDGPHNFILLTRIRADIKSLTASSPNIISELSSAFQRYNEEQLTTVTLPGSSQPVRRQSAKLLLGQGNL
;
A
#
# COMPACT_ATOMS: atom_id res chain seq x y z
N MET A 1 -51.13 6.13 40.17
CA MET A 1 -49.66 6.12 39.98
C MET A 1 -48.94 5.01 40.79
N ARG A 2 -49.46 3.77 40.84
CA ARG A 2 -48.72 2.60 41.40
C ARG A 2 -48.73 1.36 40.49
N HIS A 3 -49.42 1.40 39.34
CA HIS A 3 -49.48 0.28 38.39
C HIS A 3 -48.51 0.37 37.21
N HIS A 4 -47.84 1.51 36.98
CA HIS A 4 -46.92 1.65 35.85
C HIS A 4 -45.48 1.17 36.13
N ALA A 5 -45.05 1.18 37.40
CA ALA A 5 -43.71 0.75 37.79
C ALA A 5 -43.52 -0.80 37.75
N VAL A 6 -44.59 -1.57 37.98
CA VAL A 6 -44.51 -3.04 38.01
C VAL A 6 -44.37 -3.64 36.60
N ARG A 7 -44.78 -2.92 35.55
CA ARG A 7 -44.68 -3.41 34.16
C ARG A 7 -43.25 -3.31 33.59
N GLN A 8 -42.41 -2.41 34.10
CA GLN A 8 -41.02 -2.29 33.65
C GLN A 8 -40.08 -3.29 34.33
N LEU A 9 -40.35 -3.68 35.58
CA LEU A 9 -39.53 -4.66 36.30
C LEU A 9 -39.68 -6.10 35.78
N ARG A 10 -40.81 -6.47 35.15
CA ARG A 10 -40.97 -7.79 34.50
C ARG A 10 -40.29 -7.92 33.13
N ARG A 11 -39.91 -6.81 32.48
CA ARG A 11 -39.11 -6.85 31.23
C ARG A 11 -37.61 -7.00 31.46
N ALA A 12 -37.13 -6.79 32.69
CA ALA A 12 -35.73 -6.92 33.06
C ALA A 12 -35.34 -8.33 33.55
N ALA A 13 -36.31 -9.23 33.73
CA ALA A 13 -36.09 -10.60 34.22
C ALA A 13 -36.40 -11.68 33.17
N THR A 14 -36.48 -11.30 31.89
CA THR A 14 -36.47 -12.30 30.81
C THR A 14 -35.00 -12.59 30.53
N PRO A 15 -34.51 -13.84 30.69
CA PRO A 15 -33.16 -14.16 30.28
C PRO A 15 -33.04 -13.78 28.81
N CYS A 16 -32.10 -12.88 28.51
CA CYS A 16 -31.68 -12.67 27.14
C CYS A 16 -31.18 -14.03 26.68
N GLN A 17 -32.01 -14.77 25.93
CA GLN A 17 -31.51 -15.83 25.09
C GLN A 17 -30.55 -15.13 24.13
N GLN A 18 -29.26 -15.10 24.49
CA GLN A 18 -28.25 -14.88 23.48
C GLN A 18 -28.56 -15.96 22.44
N PRO A 19 -28.85 -15.59 21.19
CA PRO A 19 -28.91 -16.61 20.15
C PRO A 19 -27.61 -17.40 20.28
N PRO A 20 -27.64 -18.74 20.15
CA PRO A 20 -26.42 -19.52 20.22
C PRO A 20 -25.40 -18.82 19.35
N PHE A 21 -24.18 -18.60 19.89
CA PHE A 21 -23.06 -18.14 19.10
C PHE A 21 -22.97 -19.10 17.92
N GLN A 22 -23.61 -18.74 16.81
CA GLN A 22 -23.40 -19.39 15.56
C GLN A 22 -21.94 -19.07 15.32
N ILE A 23 -21.12 -20.10 15.41
CA ILE A 23 -19.82 -20.11 14.76
C ILE A 23 -20.17 -19.73 13.32
N ILE A 24 -20.03 -18.45 12.99
CA ILE A 24 -20.02 -18.00 11.61
C ILE A 24 -18.76 -18.66 11.10
N ARG A 25 -18.91 -19.88 10.56
CA ARG A 25 -17.89 -20.55 9.75
C ARG A 25 -17.34 -19.45 8.89
N ARG A 26 -16.06 -19.09 9.11
CA ARG A 26 -15.39 -17.97 8.44
C ARG A 26 -15.90 -17.89 7.02
N ARG A 27 -16.76 -16.90 6.75
CA ARG A 27 -17.12 -16.54 5.39
C ARG A 27 -15.88 -15.84 4.87
N TYR A 28 -14.88 -16.61 4.45
CA TYR A 28 -13.90 -16.08 3.52
C TYR A 28 -14.73 -15.42 2.41
N SER A 29 -14.41 -14.18 2.08
CA SER A 29 -15.10 -13.42 1.03
C SER A 29 -14.79 -14.06 -0.32
N GLN A 30 -15.42 -15.20 -0.60
CA GLN A 30 -15.51 -15.74 -1.94
C GLN A 30 -16.47 -14.84 -2.70
N HIS A 31 -16.11 -14.56 -3.95
CA HIS A 31 -17.02 -13.85 -4.85
C HIS A 31 -18.31 -14.67 -4.98
N LEU A 32 -19.45 -13.97 -5.15
CA LEU A 32 -20.71 -14.66 -5.40
C LEU A 32 -20.55 -15.55 -6.64
N PRO A 33 -21.16 -16.75 -6.69
CA PRO A 33 -21.03 -17.66 -7.84
C PRO A 33 -21.36 -17.00 -9.20
N ASN A 34 -22.21 -15.98 -9.19
CA ASN A 34 -22.64 -15.23 -10.38
C ASN A 34 -22.01 -13.83 -10.48
N ALA A 35 -20.94 -13.55 -9.72
CA ALA A 35 -20.27 -12.25 -9.78
C ALA A 35 -19.65 -12.02 -11.16
N LYS A 36 -20.06 -10.93 -11.82
CA LYS A 36 -19.52 -10.52 -13.11
C LYS A 36 -18.23 -9.69 -12.97
N LEU A 37 -18.11 -8.94 -11.87
CA LEU A 37 -16.98 -8.06 -11.55
C LEU A 37 -16.22 -8.59 -10.32
N ASN A 38 -15.04 -8.02 -10.06
CA ASN A 38 -14.21 -8.34 -8.89
C ASN A 38 -13.86 -9.84 -8.77
N LYS A 39 -13.68 -10.49 -9.93
CA LYS A 39 -13.13 -11.85 -9.99
C LYS A 39 -11.65 -11.80 -9.59
N PRO A 40 -11.11 -12.87 -8.97
CA PRO A 40 -9.67 -12.97 -8.73
C PRO A 40 -8.90 -12.79 -10.04
N ILE A 41 -7.80 -12.05 -9.99
CA ILE A 41 -6.91 -11.88 -11.13
C ILE A 41 -6.26 -13.22 -11.44
N ASP A 42 -6.39 -13.67 -12.69
CA ASP A 42 -5.68 -14.83 -13.20
C ASP A 42 -4.33 -14.42 -13.79
N TYR A 43 -3.30 -14.51 -12.95
CA TYR A 43 -1.92 -14.23 -13.36
C TYR A 43 -1.37 -15.24 -14.37
N GLY A 44 -2.01 -16.41 -14.55
CA GLY A 44 -1.56 -17.42 -15.50
C GLY A 44 -1.97 -17.13 -16.95
N THR A 45 -2.90 -16.21 -17.17
CA THR A 45 -3.46 -15.91 -18.51
C THR A 45 -3.38 -14.44 -18.89
N THR A 46 -3.12 -13.54 -17.94
CA THR A 46 -2.98 -12.10 -18.24
C THR A 46 -1.86 -11.81 -19.24
N TYR A 47 -2.12 -10.95 -20.22
CA TYR A 47 -1.11 -10.55 -21.21
C TYR A 47 -0.08 -9.55 -20.66
N LEU A 48 -0.28 -9.05 -19.43
CA LEU A 48 0.71 -8.21 -18.73
C LEU A 48 2.00 -8.97 -18.40
N LEU A 49 1.95 -10.31 -18.45
CA LEU A 49 3.03 -11.21 -18.13
C LEU A 49 3.46 -12.02 -19.35
N ALA A 50 4.77 -12.16 -19.54
CA ALA A 50 5.37 -12.95 -20.60
C ALA A 50 5.31 -14.46 -20.31
N HIS A 51 4.27 -15.15 -20.78
CA HIS A 51 4.13 -16.60 -20.55
C HIS A 51 5.03 -17.49 -21.43
N GLY A 52 5.35 -17.04 -22.64
CA GLY A 52 6.14 -17.80 -23.63
C GLY A 52 7.62 -17.42 -23.67
N SER A 53 8.51 -18.39 -23.89
CA SER A 53 9.98 -18.20 -23.93
C SER A 53 10.49 -17.55 -25.22
N LYS A 54 9.66 -17.53 -26.27
CA LYS A 54 9.88 -16.79 -27.52
C LYS A 54 8.53 -16.23 -27.94
N GLY A 55 8.36 -14.90 -27.94
CA GLY A 55 7.08 -14.33 -28.30
C GLY A 55 6.92 -12.82 -28.12
N PRO A 56 5.73 -12.29 -28.45
CA PRO A 56 5.41 -10.86 -28.45
C PRO A 56 5.59 -10.16 -27.09
N ALA A 57 5.60 -10.92 -25.99
CA ALA A 57 5.61 -10.34 -24.64
C ALA A 57 6.96 -9.69 -24.25
N LEU A 58 8.09 -10.18 -24.75
CA LEU A 58 9.36 -9.41 -24.71
C LEU A 58 9.42 -8.35 -25.80
N GLY A 59 8.67 -8.53 -26.89
CA GLY A 59 8.50 -7.54 -27.97
C GLY A 59 7.94 -6.22 -27.46
N ASN A 60 7.04 -6.27 -26.47
CA ASN A 60 6.47 -5.09 -25.80
C ASN A 60 7.51 -4.25 -25.06
N TYR A 61 8.62 -4.86 -24.61
CA TYR A 61 9.75 -4.15 -24.01
C TYR A 61 10.76 -3.73 -25.08
N ALA A 62 10.35 -2.82 -25.97
CA ALA A 62 11.23 -2.29 -27.03
C ALA A 62 12.55 -1.68 -26.47
N GLU A 63 12.50 -1.24 -25.22
CA GLU A 63 13.61 -0.66 -24.45
C GLU A 63 14.71 -1.68 -24.09
N ILE A 64 14.39 -2.97 -24.06
CA ILE A 64 15.38 -4.03 -23.79
C ILE A 64 16.16 -4.30 -25.10
N PRO A 65 17.51 -4.37 -25.06
CA PRO A 65 18.32 -4.69 -26.23
C PRO A 65 17.86 -5.96 -26.94
N VAL A 66 17.89 -5.95 -28.27
CA VAL A 66 17.37 -7.05 -29.11
C VAL A 66 18.07 -8.36 -28.79
N GLU A 67 19.36 -8.30 -28.49
CA GLU A 67 20.23 -9.41 -28.12
C GLU A 67 19.77 -10.06 -26.82
N VAL A 68 19.36 -9.25 -25.83
CA VAL A 68 18.83 -9.73 -24.55
C VAL A 68 17.42 -10.28 -24.72
N ARG A 69 16.57 -9.62 -25.51
CA ARG A 69 15.21 -10.10 -25.80
C ARG A 69 15.18 -11.44 -26.52
N ASN A 70 16.16 -11.68 -27.39
CA ASN A 70 16.30 -12.94 -28.13
C ASN A 70 17.16 -13.97 -27.39
N GLY A 71 17.70 -13.62 -26.21
CA GLY A 71 18.56 -14.46 -25.41
C GLY A 71 17.80 -15.53 -24.61
N ALA A 72 18.52 -16.23 -23.72
CA ALA A 72 17.93 -17.20 -22.82
C ALA A 72 17.02 -16.52 -21.80
N THR A 73 15.86 -17.12 -21.55
CA THR A 73 14.92 -16.68 -20.51
C THR A 73 14.68 -17.82 -19.51
N ARG A 74 14.39 -17.44 -18.27
CA ARG A 74 13.98 -18.37 -17.22
C ARG A 74 12.61 -17.96 -16.69
N LYS A 75 11.78 -18.96 -16.39
CA LYS A 75 10.50 -18.73 -15.71
C LYS A 75 10.77 -18.29 -14.27
N MET A 76 10.49 -17.04 -13.95
CA MET A 76 10.71 -16.45 -12.63
C MET A 76 9.44 -15.79 -12.12
N ASN A 77 9.21 -15.91 -10.81
CA ASN A 77 8.28 -15.01 -10.12
C ASN A 77 8.98 -13.71 -9.70
N LEU A 78 8.24 -12.77 -9.10
CA LEU A 78 8.77 -11.44 -8.80
C LEU A 78 9.92 -11.50 -7.78
N PHE A 79 9.82 -12.29 -6.71
CA PHE A 79 10.93 -12.38 -5.73
C PHE A 79 12.18 -13.03 -6.34
N GLN A 80 12.01 -13.99 -7.26
CA GLN A 80 13.12 -14.63 -7.98
C GLN A 80 13.79 -13.64 -8.94
N ALA A 81 13.03 -12.77 -9.62
CA ALA A 81 13.59 -11.75 -10.48
C ALA A 81 14.35 -10.66 -9.70
N ILE A 82 13.86 -10.30 -8.51
CA ILE A 82 14.58 -9.43 -7.56
C ILE A 82 15.88 -10.10 -7.11
N ASN A 83 15.83 -11.37 -6.68
CA ASN A 83 17.01 -12.13 -6.29
C ASN A 83 18.05 -12.21 -7.42
N ASP A 84 17.60 -12.43 -8.65
CA ASP A 84 18.44 -12.49 -9.84
C ASP A 84 19.11 -11.14 -10.14
N ALA A 85 18.37 -10.03 -10.04
CA ALA A 85 18.92 -8.68 -10.16
C ALA A 85 19.98 -8.38 -9.09
N LEU A 86 19.71 -8.73 -7.83
CA LEU A 86 20.65 -8.57 -6.72
C LEU A 86 21.91 -9.41 -6.92
N GLY A 87 21.77 -10.66 -7.39
CA GLY A 87 22.89 -11.53 -7.72
C GLY A 87 23.75 -10.96 -8.85
N ILE A 88 23.14 -10.43 -9.91
CA ILE A 88 23.85 -9.76 -11.01
C ILE A 88 24.61 -8.53 -10.50
N ALA A 89 23.98 -7.70 -9.67
CA ALA A 89 24.62 -6.51 -9.13
C ALA A 89 25.84 -6.86 -8.25
N LEU A 90 25.71 -7.86 -7.37
CA LEU A 90 26.83 -8.35 -6.55
C LEU A 90 27.97 -8.91 -7.41
N ALA A 91 27.66 -9.67 -8.47
CA ALA A 91 28.67 -10.28 -9.34
C ALA A 91 29.46 -9.27 -10.17
N GLN A 92 28.85 -8.13 -10.52
CA GLN A 92 29.43 -7.17 -11.46
C GLN A 92 30.13 -6.00 -10.79
N ASP A 93 29.81 -5.72 -9.53
CA ASP A 93 30.30 -4.55 -8.82
C ASP A 93 30.59 -4.88 -7.35
N ASP A 94 31.87 -4.90 -6.98
CA ASP A 94 32.34 -5.21 -5.63
C ASP A 94 31.90 -4.18 -4.57
N SER A 95 31.48 -2.99 -4.99
CA SER A 95 31.00 -1.94 -4.09
C SER A 95 29.54 -2.15 -3.64
N VAL A 96 28.82 -3.11 -4.23
CA VAL A 96 27.42 -3.41 -3.85
C VAL A 96 27.39 -4.15 -2.51
N LEU A 97 26.53 -3.70 -1.59
CA LEU A 97 26.31 -4.35 -0.30
C LEU A 97 24.81 -4.53 -0.08
N ILE A 98 24.38 -5.67 0.44
CA ILE A 98 22.97 -5.92 0.77
C ILE A 98 22.85 -6.13 2.27
N PHE A 99 22.02 -5.32 2.92
CA PHE A 99 21.83 -5.42 4.37
C PHE A 99 20.43 -5.01 4.80
N GLY A 100 20.03 -5.54 5.94
CA GLY A 100 18.74 -5.29 6.56
C GLY A 100 18.44 -6.37 7.58
N GLU A 101 17.23 -6.38 8.10
CA GLU A 101 16.79 -7.44 9.01
C GLU A 101 16.58 -8.74 8.23
N ASP A 102 17.18 -9.84 8.73
CA ASP A 102 16.94 -11.20 8.24
C ASP A 102 17.39 -11.52 6.79
N VAL A 103 18.12 -10.62 6.13
CA VAL A 103 18.54 -10.80 4.73
C VAL A 103 19.55 -11.93 4.52
N ALA A 104 20.36 -12.27 5.54
CA ALA A 104 21.47 -13.23 5.38
C ALA A 104 21.00 -14.67 5.11
N PHE A 105 19.91 -15.12 5.76
CA PHE A 105 19.35 -16.46 5.49
C PHE A 105 18.50 -16.50 4.20
N GLY A 106 18.20 -15.32 3.64
CA GLY A 106 17.45 -15.16 2.41
C GLY A 106 16.28 -14.17 2.48
N GLY A 107 16.04 -13.55 3.63
CA GLY A 107 14.95 -12.61 3.85
C GLY A 107 13.60 -13.32 4.06
N VAL A 108 12.68 -12.65 4.75
CA VAL A 108 11.34 -13.20 5.07
C VAL A 108 10.51 -13.49 3.81
N PHE A 109 10.80 -12.80 2.71
CA PHE A 109 10.18 -13.00 1.39
C PHE A 109 11.03 -13.79 0.39
N ARG A 110 12.22 -14.27 0.79
CA ARG A 110 13.16 -15.02 -0.06
C ARG A 110 13.86 -14.21 -1.15
N CYS A 111 13.83 -12.89 -1.11
CA CYS A 111 14.46 -12.03 -2.11
C CYS A 111 16.00 -12.12 -2.11
N THR A 112 16.64 -12.51 -1.01
CA THR A 112 18.11 -12.58 -0.89
C THR A 112 18.63 -14.01 -0.69
N MET A 113 17.80 -15.03 -0.96
CA MET A 113 18.17 -16.44 -0.82
C MET A 113 19.52 -16.75 -1.47
N LYS A 114 20.38 -17.46 -0.73
CA LYS A 114 21.72 -17.93 -1.15
C LYS A 114 22.74 -16.83 -1.50
N LEU A 115 22.39 -15.55 -1.42
CA LEU A 115 23.33 -14.48 -1.77
C LEU A 115 24.49 -14.39 -0.76
N ALA A 116 24.22 -14.51 0.55
CA ALA A 116 25.28 -14.53 1.57
C ALA A 116 26.20 -15.76 1.45
N GLU A 117 25.64 -16.93 1.10
CA GLU A 117 26.42 -18.14 0.84
C GLU A 117 27.34 -17.97 -0.39
N THR A 118 26.89 -17.22 -1.41
CA THR A 118 27.61 -17.05 -2.68
C THR A 118 28.65 -15.92 -2.63
N TYR A 119 28.31 -14.80 -2.00
CA TYR A 119 29.10 -13.56 -2.04
C TYR A 119 29.75 -13.17 -0.71
N GLY A 120 29.53 -13.96 0.36
CA GLY A 120 30.13 -13.73 1.67
C GLY A 120 29.30 -12.84 2.60
N SER A 121 29.52 -13.02 3.90
CA SER A 121 28.86 -12.27 4.97
C SER A 121 29.37 -10.84 5.14
N ASP A 122 30.44 -10.47 4.44
CA ASP A 122 30.94 -9.11 4.31
C ASP A 122 30.10 -8.28 3.33
N ARG A 123 29.46 -8.93 2.35
CA ARG A 123 28.64 -8.27 1.33
C ARG A 123 27.14 -8.43 1.51
N VAL A 124 26.69 -9.50 2.16
CA VAL A 124 25.27 -9.74 2.44
C VAL A 124 25.10 -10.11 3.92
N PHE A 125 24.56 -9.19 4.72
CA PHE A 125 24.55 -9.35 6.19
C PHE A 125 23.33 -8.77 6.89
N ASN A 126 23.02 -9.35 8.06
CA ASN A 126 21.95 -8.86 8.92
C ASN A 126 22.38 -7.60 9.68
N THR A 127 21.45 -6.68 9.87
CA THR A 127 21.58 -5.55 10.80
C THR A 127 20.89 -5.85 12.13
N PRO A 128 21.16 -5.08 13.20
CA PRO A 128 20.25 -4.98 14.32
C PRO A 128 18.85 -4.51 13.86
N LEU A 129 17.83 -4.79 14.67
CA LEU A 129 16.43 -4.45 14.37
C LEU A 129 16.18 -2.96 14.63
N THR A 130 16.50 -2.12 13.64
CA THR A 130 16.39 -0.66 13.71
C THR A 130 16.40 -0.03 12.32
N GLU A 131 15.24 0.39 11.83
CA GLU A 131 15.10 0.93 10.47
C GLU A 131 15.85 2.26 10.30
N GLN A 132 15.86 3.11 11.33
CA GLN A 132 16.66 4.34 11.33
C GLN A 132 18.17 4.05 11.24
N GLY A 133 18.64 2.98 11.90
CA GLY A 133 20.04 2.57 11.87
C GLY A 133 20.41 1.98 10.51
N ILE A 134 19.55 1.14 9.93
CA ILE A 134 19.69 0.62 8.56
C ILE A 134 19.86 1.77 7.58
N MET A 135 18.98 2.78 7.66
CA MET A 135 19.01 3.90 6.73
C MET A 135 20.24 4.78 6.91
N GLY A 136 20.56 5.19 8.14
CA GLY A 136 21.74 6.01 8.42
C GLY A 136 23.04 5.30 8.02
N PHE A 137 23.13 3.99 8.27
CA PHE A 137 24.25 3.16 7.83
C PHE A 137 24.37 3.12 6.30
N GLY A 138 23.27 2.92 5.58
CA GLY A 138 23.25 2.96 4.12
C GLY A 138 23.66 4.31 3.55
N ILE A 139 23.19 5.42 4.14
CA ILE A 139 23.62 6.77 3.74
C ILE A 139 25.13 6.94 3.93
N GLY A 140 25.66 6.49 5.07
CA GLY A 140 27.10 6.53 5.36
C GLY A 140 27.93 5.72 4.36
N LEU A 141 27.48 4.51 4.01
CA LEU A 141 28.13 3.68 2.98
C LEU A 141 28.14 4.37 1.61
N ALA A 142 27.00 4.92 1.18
CA ALA A 142 26.91 5.62 -0.10
C ALA A 142 27.81 6.87 -0.13
N ALA A 143 27.88 7.61 0.98
CA ALA A 143 28.78 8.75 1.14
C ALA A 143 30.27 8.38 1.06
N GLN A 144 30.62 7.13 1.36
CA GLN A 144 31.97 6.57 1.20
C GLN A 144 32.20 5.91 -0.17
N GLY A 145 31.29 6.07 -1.12
CA GLY A 145 31.43 5.57 -2.49
C GLY A 145 30.97 4.13 -2.70
N MET A 146 30.34 3.49 -1.71
CA MET A 146 29.74 2.16 -1.87
C MET A 146 28.39 2.26 -2.58
N ARG A 147 27.83 1.11 -3.01
CA ARG A 147 26.49 0.99 -3.61
C ARG A 147 25.55 0.18 -2.71
N PRO A 148 25.12 0.74 -1.57
CA PRO A 148 24.32 0.03 -0.60
C PRO A 148 22.90 -0.24 -1.11
N VAL A 149 22.44 -1.48 -0.89
CA VAL A 149 21.09 -1.95 -1.15
C VAL A 149 20.46 -2.34 0.20
N ALA A 150 19.83 -1.37 0.84
CA ALA A 150 19.19 -1.54 2.13
C ALA A 150 17.80 -2.19 1.97
N GLU A 151 17.45 -3.14 2.82
CA GLU A 151 16.10 -3.71 2.91
C GLU A 151 15.39 -3.21 4.16
N ILE A 152 14.24 -2.56 3.99
CA ILE A 152 13.25 -2.33 5.04
C ILE A 152 12.21 -3.44 4.94
N GLN A 153 12.01 -4.20 6.01
CA GLN A 153 11.33 -5.50 5.94
C GLN A 153 9.87 -5.40 5.46
N PHE A 154 9.19 -4.29 5.76
CA PHE A 154 7.89 -3.90 5.17
C PHE A 154 7.87 -2.38 5.00
N ALA A 155 7.24 -1.88 3.93
CA ALA A 155 7.06 -0.43 3.74
C ALA A 155 6.33 0.23 4.94
N ASP A 156 5.49 -0.53 5.64
CA ASP A 156 4.82 -0.15 6.89
C ASP A 156 5.80 0.21 8.03
N TYR A 157 7.04 -0.27 7.97
CA TYR A 157 8.09 -0.08 8.99
C TYR A 157 9.13 0.96 8.59
N VAL A 158 8.93 1.68 7.48
CA VAL A 158 9.87 2.71 7.03
C VAL A 158 9.84 3.98 7.90
N PHE A 159 8.77 4.19 8.66
CA PHE A 159 8.54 5.45 9.39
C PHE A 159 9.61 5.82 10.42
N PRO A 160 10.21 4.89 11.21
CA PRO A 160 11.35 5.21 12.05
C PRO A 160 12.55 5.75 11.26
N ALA A 161 12.73 5.30 10.01
CA ALA A 161 13.79 5.77 9.12
C ALA A 161 13.46 7.07 8.35
N PHE A 162 12.25 7.62 8.53
CA PHE A 162 11.75 8.72 7.68
C PHE A 162 12.62 9.98 7.79
N ASP A 163 13.14 10.30 8.98
CA ASP A 163 14.07 11.41 9.17
C ASP A 163 15.37 11.23 8.38
N GLN A 164 15.97 10.03 8.44
CA GLN A 164 17.17 9.69 7.67
C GLN A 164 16.91 9.77 6.17
N ILE A 165 15.75 9.31 5.69
CA ILE A 165 15.39 9.43 4.27
C ILE A 165 15.24 10.91 3.88
N VAL A 166 14.40 11.65 4.61
CA VAL A 166 13.96 12.99 4.21
C VAL A 166 15.01 14.06 4.47
N ASN A 167 15.60 14.09 5.66
CA ASN A 167 16.50 15.17 6.07
C ASN A 167 17.96 14.90 5.71
N GLU A 168 18.38 13.62 5.71
CA GLU A 168 19.77 13.26 5.41
C GLU A 168 19.92 12.80 3.95
N GLY A 169 19.41 11.61 3.61
CA GLY A 169 19.64 10.96 2.32
C GLY A 169 19.20 11.80 1.12
N ALA A 170 17.99 12.38 1.17
CA ALA A 170 17.43 13.17 0.08
C ALA A 170 18.21 14.46 -0.19
N LYS A 171 18.81 15.03 0.86
CA LYS A 171 19.43 16.36 0.83
C LYS A 171 20.95 16.31 0.78
N LEU A 172 21.57 15.13 0.97
CA LEU A 172 23.02 15.00 1.11
C LEU A 172 23.78 15.61 -0.07
N ARG A 173 23.43 15.28 -1.31
CA ARG A 173 24.11 15.90 -2.48
C ARG A 173 23.93 17.41 -2.52
N TYR A 174 22.72 17.88 -2.22
CA TYR A 174 22.39 19.31 -2.28
C TYR A 174 23.13 20.11 -1.21
N ARG A 175 23.22 19.60 0.03
CA ARG A 175 23.90 20.29 1.15
C ARG A 175 25.42 20.31 0.98
N GLU A 176 25.98 19.27 0.39
CA GLU A 176 27.43 19.07 0.23
C GLU A 176 28.00 19.88 -0.94
N GLY A 177 27.19 20.18 -1.96
CA GLY A 177 27.59 21.04 -3.06
C GLY A 177 28.88 20.56 -3.74
N ALA A 178 29.95 21.34 -3.62
CA ALA A 178 31.22 21.09 -4.31
C ALA A 178 32.10 19.99 -3.68
N THR A 179 31.78 19.48 -2.48
CA THR A 179 32.59 18.41 -1.84
C THR A 179 32.45 17.07 -2.55
N GLY A 180 31.38 16.87 -3.33
CA GLY A 180 31.08 15.63 -4.05
C GLY A 180 30.48 14.52 -3.21
N VAL A 181 30.32 14.71 -1.89
CA VAL A 181 29.71 13.71 -1.00
C VAL A 181 28.21 13.60 -1.29
N HIS A 182 27.71 12.36 -1.45
CA HIS A 182 26.30 12.13 -1.77
C HIS A 182 25.80 10.74 -1.39
N ALA A 183 24.49 10.59 -1.23
CA ALA A 183 23.82 9.30 -1.06
C ALA A 183 23.36 8.68 -2.40
N GLY A 184 23.84 9.20 -3.54
CA GLY A 184 23.33 8.90 -4.88
C GLY A 184 23.22 7.41 -5.23
N SER A 185 24.12 6.59 -4.71
CA SER A 185 24.19 5.15 -4.99
C SER A 185 23.32 4.29 -4.06
N LEU A 186 22.60 4.88 -3.10
CA LEU A 186 21.74 4.16 -2.17
C LEU A 186 20.45 3.69 -2.86
N THR A 187 20.18 2.40 -2.78
CA THR A 187 18.88 1.81 -3.12
C THR A 187 18.23 1.24 -1.85
N VAL A 188 17.01 1.67 -1.55
CA VAL A 188 16.20 1.18 -0.43
C VAL A 188 15.07 0.35 -0.98
N ARG A 189 15.06 -0.94 -0.69
CA ARG A 189 14.01 -1.87 -1.09
C ARG A 189 13.01 -2.07 0.05
N MET A 190 11.72 -2.15 -0.26
CA MET A 190 10.69 -2.43 0.74
C MET A 190 9.46 -3.13 0.14
N PRO A 191 8.96 -4.23 0.75
CA PRO A 191 7.69 -4.84 0.37
C PRO A 191 6.50 -3.91 0.69
N CYS A 192 5.63 -3.62 -0.27
CA CYS A 192 4.49 -2.70 -0.11
C CYS A 192 3.15 -3.29 -0.58
N GLY A 193 2.06 -2.54 -0.37
CA GLY A 193 0.71 -2.86 -0.87
C GLY A 193 -0.03 -3.95 -0.09
N GLY A 194 -1.33 -4.06 -0.32
CA GLY A 194 -2.20 -5.06 0.28
C GLY A 194 -1.83 -6.48 -0.12
N VAL A 195 -2.24 -7.45 0.70
CA VAL A 195 -1.92 -8.88 0.50
C VAL A 195 -3.13 -9.78 0.78
N GLY A 196 -4.31 -9.19 0.96
CA GLY A 196 -5.58 -9.82 1.28
C GLY A 196 -5.84 -10.03 2.77
N HIS A 197 -4.81 -9.94 3.62
CA HIS A 197 -4.90 -10.20 5.05
C HIS A 197 -3.75 -9.53 5.86
N GLY A 198 -3.24 -8.39 5.40
CA GLY A 198 -2.07 -7.76 6.03
C GLY A 198 -2.44 -6.91 7.26
N GLY A 199 -3.71 -6.51 7.37
CA GLY A 199 -4.16 -5.60 8.43
C GLY A 199 -3.46 -4.24 8.33
N LEU A 200 -3.20 -3.61 9.48
CA LEU A 200 -2.72 -2.22 9.51
C LEU A 200 -1.25 -2.07 9.10
N TYR A 201 -0.42 -3.07 9.36
CA TYR A 201 1.05 -2.94 9.33
C TYR A 201 1.74 -3.90 8.36
N HIS A 202 0.99 -4.50 7.43
CA HIS A 202 1.57 -5.26 6.32
C HIS A 202 0.84 -4.99 4.99
N SER A 203 0.17 -3.84 4.87
CA SER A 203 -0.69 -3.51 3.71
C SER A 203 -0.49 -2.08 3.21
N GLN A 204 0.42 -1.29 3.78
CA GLN A 204 0.58 0.11 3.40
C GLN A 204 1.28 0.29 2.04
N SER A 205 0.87 1.36 1.37
CA SER A 205 1.48 1.92 0.17
C SER A 205 1.82 3.39 0.48
N PRO A 206 2.99 3.66 1.12
CA PRO A 206 3.37 5.00 1.58
C PRO A 206 4.10 5.84 0.52
N GLU A 207 4.02 5.51 -0.77
CA GLU A 207 4.80 6.16 -1.83
C GLU A 207 4.64 7.68 -1.85
N SER A 208 3.45 8.20 -1.58
CA SER A 208 3.17 9.64 -1.64
C SER A 208 3.95 10.46 -0.61
N LEU A 209 4.37 9.84 0.49
CA LEU A 209 5.19 10.51 1.51
C LEU A 209 6.61 10.78 0.99
N PHE A 210 7.09 9.95 0.07
CA PHE A 210 8.41 10.08 -0.53
C PHE A 210 8.41 10.93 -1.81
N THR A 211 7.25 11.13 -2.44
CA THR A 211 7.15 11.98 -3.64
C THR A 211 7.12 13.48 -3.32
N HIS A 212 6.80 13.85 -2.09
CA HIS A 212 6.71 15.26 -1.68
C HIS A 212 8.09 15.91 -1.45
N VAL A 213 9.08 15.11 -1.04
CA VAL A 213 10.44 15.60 -0.73
C VAL A 213 11.36 15.29 -1.91
N PRO A 214 11.91 16.30 -2.60
CA PRO A 214 12.88 16.08 -3.67
C PRO A 214 14.14 15.40 -3.14
N GLY A 215 14.67 14.46 -3.92
CA GLY A 215 15.98 13.84 -3.67
C GLY A 215 15.99 12.34 -3.94
N PHE A 216 14.92 11.64 -3.58
CA PHE A 216 14.77 10.21 -3.91
C PHE A 216 13.97 10.01 -5.19
N ARG A 217 14.30 8.96 -5.95
CA ARG A 217 13.43 8.38 -6.97
C ARG A 217 12.56 7.30 -6.32
N VAL A 218 11.27 7.25 -6.65
CA VAL A 218 10.32 6.26 -6.11
C VAL A 218 9.83 5.36 -7.24
N ILE A 219 10.10 4.07 -7.15
CA ILE A 219 9.91 3.08 -8.22
C ILE A 219 9.03 1.95 -7.70
N MET A 220 8.05 1.51 -8.51
CA MET A 220 7.17 0.39 -8.17
C MET A 220 6.87 -0.46 -9.42
N PRO A 221 7.54 -1.62 -9.59
CA PRO A 221 7.34 -2.49 -10.75
C PRO A 221 6.00 -3.22 -10.68
N ARG A 222 5.43 -3.57 -11.84
CA ARG A 222 4.23 -4.44 -11.92
C ARG A 222 4.53 -5.91 -12.18
N SER A 223 5.74 -6.28 -12.61
CA SER A 223 6.04 -7.65 -13.09
C SER A 223 7.49 -8.07 -12.84
N PRO A 224 7.81 -9.39 -12.90
CA PRO A 224 9.18 -9.90 -12.80
C PRO A 224 10.19 -9.28 -13.79
N ILE A 225 9.84 -9.14 -15.08
CA ILE A 225 10.70 -8.49 -16.09
C ILE A 225 11.00 -7.06 -15.67
N GLN A 226 9.95 -6.32 -15.28
CA GLN A 226 10.12 -4.94 -14.82
C GLN A 226 10.96 -4.85 -13.55
N ALA A 227 10.70 -5.72 -12.58
CA ALA A 227 11.39 -5.67 -11.29
C ALA A 227 12.89 -5.89 -11.46
N LYS A 228 13.30 -6.85 -12.30
CA LYS A 228 14.72 -7.07 -12.59
C LYS A 228 15.36 -5.84 -13.26
N GLY A 229 14.77 -5.35 -14.35
CA GLY A 229 15.34 -4.25 -15.12
C GLY A 229 15.37 -2.92 -14.36
N LEU A 230 14.29 -2.58 -13.66
CA LEU A 230 14.18 -1.35 -12.87
C LEU A 230 15.05 -1.42 -11.61
N LEU A 231 15.20 -2.59 -10.97
CA LEU A 231 16.06 -2.73 -9.81
C LEU A 231 17.54 -2.62 -10.19
N LEU A 232 17.97 -3.23 -11.30
CA LEU A 232 19.33 -3.05 -11.81
C LEU A 232 19.61 -1.58 -12.15
N ALA A 233 18.66 -0.90 -12.79
CA ALA A 233 18.77 0.53 -13.07
C ALA A 233 18.82 1.37 -11.77
N ALA A 234 18.02 1.04 -10.76
CA ALA A 234 18.05 1.71 -9.45
C ALA A 234 19.40 1.50 -8.74
N ILE A 235 19.90 0.26 -8.71
CA ILE A 235 21.17 -0.06 -8.07
C ILE A 235 22.34 0.61 -8.78
N ARG A 236 22.26 0.89 -10.09
CA ARG A 236 23.31 1.59 -10.88
C ARG A 236 23.11 3.10 -10.98
N SER A 237 21.94 3.60 -10.60
CA SER A 237 21.62 5.02 -10.54
C SER A 237 22.56 5.75 -9.60
N ASN A 238 22.99 6.95 -9.99
CA ASN A 238 23.65 7.87 -9.08
C ASN A 238 22.64 8.89 -8.53
N ASP A 239 21.37 8.52 -8.36
CA ASP A 239 20.35 9.22 -7.58
C ASP A 239 19.71 8.22 -6.62
N PRO A 240 19.53 8.57 -5.33
CA PRO A 240 19.08 7.59 -4.34
C PRO A 240 17.67 7.12 -4.69
N CYS A 241 17.43 5.81 -4.57
CA CYS A 241 16.20 5.17 -5.02
C CYS A 241 15.46 4.49 -3.86
N ILE A 242 14.14 4.64 -3.84
CA ILE A 242 13.21 3.82 -3.07
C ILE A 242 12.53 2.89 -4.07
N PHE A 243 12.72 1.59 -3.88
CA PHE A 243 12.19 0.52 -4.71
C PHE A 243 11.12 -0.25 -3.92
N MET A 244 9.87 0.01 -4.25
CA MET A 244 8.71 -0.54 -3.55
C MET A 244 8.21 -1.79 -4.26
N GLU A 245 8.25 -2.93 -3.58
CA GLU A 245 7.99 -4.26 -4.16
C GLU A 245 6.55 -4.69 -3.82
N PRO A 246 5.60 -4.74 -4.79
CA PRO A 246 4.22 -5.13 -4.48
C PRO A 246 4.17 -6.58 -3.99
N LYS A 247 4.03 -6.77 -2.67
CA LYS A 247 4.33 -8.07 -2.04
C LYS A 247 3.36 -9.18 -2.44
N ILE A 248 2.13 -8.84 -2.79
CA ILE A 248 1.14 -9.77 -3.34
C ILE A 248 1.60 -10.40 -4.66
N LEU A 249 2.48 -9.73 -5.41
CA LEU A 249 3.01 -10.20 -6.68
C LEU A 249 4.23 -11.12 -6.53
N TYR A 250 4.88 -11.18 -5.35
CA TYR A 250 6.08 -12.01 -5.13
C TYR A 250 5.97 -13.42 -5.67
N ARG A 251 4.82 -14.06 -5.44
CA ARG A 251 4.55 -15.45 -5.86
C ARG A 251 3.44 -15.56 -6.89
N ALA A 252 2.66 -14.50 -7.09
CA ALA A 252 1.51 -14.52 -7.98
C ALA A 252 1.90 -14.25 -9.43
N ALA A 253 2.76 -13.26 -9.68
CA ALA A 253 3.22 -12.93 -11.02
C ALA A 253 4.40 -13.85 -11.39
N VAL A 254 4.26 -14.62 -12.46
CA VAL A 254 5.29 -15.51 -13.00
C VAL A 254 5.39 -15.30 -14.50
N GLU A 255 6.58 -15.01 -14.99
CA GLU A 255 6.83 -14.82 -16.43
C GLU A 255 8.24 -15.25 -16.84
N GLN A 256 8.50 -15.25 -18.15
CA GLN A 256 9.80 -15.51 -18.75
C GLN A 256 10.66 -14.27 -18.67
N VAL A 257 11.67 -14.29 -17.80
CA VAL A 257 12.59 -13.18 -17.57
C VAL A 257 13.92 -13.47 -18.26
N PRO A 258 14.50 -12.54 -19.05
CA PRO A 258 15.83 -12.72 -19.63
C PRO A 258 16.87 -13.03 -18.56
N GLU A 259 17.75 -14.01 -18.79
CA GLU A 259 18.80 -14.36 -17.83
C GLU A 259 19.93 -13.31 -17.82
N ALA A 260 20.25 -12.73 -18.98
CA ALA A 260 21.24 -11.66 -19.09
C ALA A 260 20.83 -10.41 -18.29
N ALA A 261 21.81 -9.59 -17.93
CA ALA A 261 21.56 -8.29 -17.32
C ALA A 261 20.93 -7.33 -18.35
N TYR A 262 19.93 -6.56 -17.92
CA TYR A 262 19.35 -5.47 -18.68
C TYR A 262 18.80 -4.41 -17.71
N GLU A 263 18.56 -3.23 -18.23
CA GLU A 263 17.95 -2.12 -17.48
C GLU A 263 16.64 -1.73 -18.16
N LEU A 264 15.74 -1.18 -17.36
CA LEU A 264 14.64 -0.37 -17.86
C LEU A 264 14.84 1.06 -17.37
N PRO A 265 14.56 2.07 -18.21
CA PRO A 265 14.75 3.47 -17.85
C PRO A 265 13.89 3.85 -16.65
N LEU A 266 14.54 4.49 -15.68
CA LEU A 266 13.85 5.15 -14.58
C LEU A 266 13.15 6.42 -15.10
N SER A 267 12.07 6.82 -14.44
CA SER A 267 11.26 8.00 -14.82
C SER A 267 10.66 7.91 -16.22
N LYS A 268 10.45 6.70 -16.74
CA LYS A 268 9.75 6.43 -18.00
C LYS A 268 8.53 5.55 -17.76
N ALA A 269 7.37 6.01 -18.22
CA ALA A 269 6.13 5.25 -18.16
C ALA A 269 5.99 4.32 -19.38
N GLU A 270 5.13 3.32 -19.25
CA GLU A 270 4.77 2.38 -20.32
C GLU A 270 3.33 2.59 -20.74
N VAL A 271 3.08 2.74 -22.03
CA VAL A 271 1.74 2.54 -22.59
C VAL A 271 1.55 1.04 -22.77
N VAL A 272 0.88 0.42 -21.79
CA VAL A 272 0.65 -1.02 -21.72
C VAL A 272 -0.38 -1.49 -22.74
N LYS A 273 -1.37 -0.63 -22.99
CA LYS A 273 -2.43 -0.84 -23.98
C LYS A 273 -2.79 0.49 -24.60
N GLU A 274 -2.78 0.54 -25.93
CA GLU A 274 -3.25 1.70 -26.68
C GLU A 274 -4.79 1.85 -26.60
N GLY A 275 -5.25 3.10 -26.58
CA GLY A 275 -6.66 3.45 -26.69
C GLY A 275 -6.87 4.89 -27.12
N LYS A 276 -8.14 5.28 -27.33
CA LYS A 276 -8.48 6.60 -27.91
C LYS A 276 -9.51 7.40 -27.13
N ASP A 277 -10.26 6.79 -26.22
CA ASP A 277 -11.41 7.44 -25.57
C ASP A 277 -11.12 7.86 -24.13
N VAL A 278 -10.33 7.07 -23.38
CA VAL A 278 -9.97 7.33 -21.97
C VAL A 278 -8.55 6.86 -21.67
N THR A 279 -7.76 7.69 -20.99
CA THR A 279 -6.46 7.33 -20.41
C THR A 279 -6.63 6.86 -18.97
N VAL A 280 -6.19 5.64 -18.68
CA VAL A 280 -6.13 5.07 -17.33
C VAL A 280 -4.67 5.01 -16.89
N ILE A 281 -4.35 5.64 -15.77
CA ILE A 281 -2.98 5.76 -15.24
C ILE A 281 -2.90 4.97 -13.93
N SER A 282 -1.92 4.09 -13.81
CA SER A 282 -1.70 3.31 -12.59
C SER A 282 -0.23 2.91 -12.44
N TYR A 283 0.09 2.16 -11.38
CA TYR A 283 1.41 1.60 -11.11
C TYR A 283 1.27 0.41 -10.15
N GLY A 284 2.26 -0.49 -10.12
CA GLY A 284 2.27 -1.67 -9.25
C GLY A 284 1.12 -2.66 -9.53
N GLN A 285 0.57 -3.27 -8.48
CA GLN A 285 -0.50 -4.26 -8.61
C GLN A 285 -1.83 -3.71 -9.15
N PRO A 286 -2.26 -2.48 -8.84
CA PRO A 286 -3.49 -1.90 -9.39
C PRO A 286 -3.58 -1.91 -10.93
N VAL A 287 -2.47 -1.98 -11.66
CA VAL A 287 -2.45 -2.13 -13.14
C VAL A 287 -3.26 -3.36 -13.60
N TYR A 288 -3.19 -4.47 -12.88
CA TYR A 288 -3.95 -5.69 -13.20
C TYR A 288 -5.47 -5.50 -12.99
N THR A 289 -5.84 -4.80 -11.93
CA THR A 289 -7.24 -4.43 -11.65
C THR A 289 -7.77 -3.49 -12.72
N CYS A 290 -6.97 -2.49 -13.11
CA CYS A 290 -7.29 -1.56 -14.20
C CYS A 290 -7.53 -2.31 -15.50
N LEU A 291 -6.68 -3.28 -15.84
CA LEU A 291 -6.85 -4.07 -17.05
C LEU A 291 -8.18 -4.85 -17.06
N SER A 292 -8.53 -5.49 -15.95
CA SER A 292 -9.82 -6.20 -15.82
C SER A 292 -11.02 -5.25 -15.94
N ALA A 293 -10.91 -4.03 -15.40
CA ALA A 293 -11.91 -2.99 -15.55
C ALA A 293 -12.02 -2.46 -16.98
N ILE A 294 -10.89 -2.25 -17.64
CA ILE A 294 -10.83 -1.84 -19.04
C ILE A 294 -11.53 -2.88 -19.91
N GLN A 295 -11.15 -4.16 -19.83
CA GLN A 295 -11.78 -5.21 -20.64
C GLN A 295 -13.31 -5.16 -20.52
N ARG A 296 -13.81 -4.99 -19.29
CA ARG A 296 -15.24 -4.89 -19.05
C ARG A 296 -15.86 -3.61 -19.62
N ALA A 297 -15.16 -2.48 -19.52
CA ALA A 297 -15.61 -1.22 -20.09
C ALA A 297 -15.70 -1.31 -21.62
N GLU A 298 -14.71 -1.93 -22.28
CA GLU A 298 -14.71 -2.10 -23.74
C GLU A 298 -15.85 -3.03 -24.17
N GLU A 299 -16.10 -4.12 -23.44
CA GLU A 299 -17.21 -5.06 -23.69
C GLU A 299 -18.60 -4.44 -23.47
N ASP A 300 -18.81 -3.73 -22.35
CA ASP A 300 -20.13 -3.25 -21.94
C ASP A 300 -20.49 -1.89 -22.53
N LEU A 301 -19.50 -1.02 -22.76
CA LEU A 301 -19.71 0.37 -23.15
C LEU A 301 -19.18 0.68 -24.55
N GLY A 302 -18.40 -0.21 -25.17
CA GLY A 302 -17.80 0.02 -26.49
C GLY A 302 -16.77 1.16 -26.51
N VAL A 303 -16.19 1.49 -25.35
CA VAL A 303 -15.11 2.49 -25.24
C VAL A 303 -13.75 1.85 -25.51
N SER A 304 -12.76 2.63 -25.92
CA SER A 304 -11.38 2.21 -26.12
C SER A 304 -10.47 2.89 -25.10
N CYS A 305 -9.99 2.13 -24.13
CA CYS A 305 -9.17 2.67 -23.05
C CYS A 305 -7.68 2.45 -23.30
N GLU A 306 -6.91 3.50 -23.09
CA GLU A 306 -5.46 3.49 -22.98
C GLU A 306 -5.05 3.19 -21.54
N LEU A 307 -4.11 2.28 -21.32
CA LEU A 307 -3.58 1.95 -20.00
C LEU A 307 -2.10 2.33 -19.93
N ILE A 308 -1.76 3.16 -18.95
CA ILE A 308 -0.40 3.58 -18.64
C ILE A 308 0.03 3.02 -17.28
N ASP A 309 1.18 2.35 -17.27
CA ASP A 309 1.92 2.02 -16.06
C ASP A 309 3.04 3.04 -15.86
N LEU A 310 2.99 3.80 -14.77
CA LEU A 310 3.99 4.84 -14.51
C LEU A 310 5.40 4.26 -14.30
N ARG A 311 5.52 3.03 -13.77
CA ARG A 311 6.76 2.39 -13.27
C ARG A 311 7.48 3.17 -12.17
N THR A 312 7.89 4.40 -12.46
CA THR A 312 8.45 5.38 -11.54
C THR A 312 7.37 6.37 -11.12
N VAL A 313 7.07 6.37 -9.84
CA VAL A 313 6.06 7.24 -9.21
C VAL A 313 6.62 8.67 -9.03
N TYR A 314 7.93 8.80 -8.81
CA TYR A 314 8.60 10.10 -8.74
C TYR A 314 10.09 10.02 -9.13
N PRO A 315 10.60 10.95 -9.96
CA PRO A 315 9.82 11.82 -10.84
C PRO A 315 9.15 10.97 -11.92
N TRP A 316 7.85 11.18 -12.13
CA TRP A 316 7.03 10.42 -13.09
C TRP A 316 7.12 11.04 -14.50
N ASP A 317 6.83 10.22 -15.50
CA ASP A 317 6.92 10.58 -16.92
C ASP A 317 5.73 11.44 -17.37
N LYS A 318 5.86 12.76 -17.17
CA LYS A 318 4.86 13.75 -17.59
C LYS A 318 4.60 13.70 -19.09
N GLU A 319 5.64 13.53 -19.90
CA GLU A 319 5.54 13.59 -21.36
C GLU A 319 4.62 12.49 -21.91
N THR A 320 4.84 11.24 -21.48
CA THR A 320 4.03 10.09 -21.92
C THR A 320 2.57 10.26 -21.49
N VAL A 321 2.34 10.70 -20.25
CA VAL A 321 0.99 10.94 -19.74
C VAL A 321 0.31 12.07 -20.51
N PHE A 322 0.95 13.23 -20.67
CA PHE A 322 0.35 14.38 -21.36
C PHE A 322 0.06 14.05 -22.83
N ALA A 323 0.93 13.30 -23.50
CA ALA A 323 0.67 12.81 -24.87
C ALA A 323 -0.59 11.95 -24.94
N SER A 324 -0.78 11.06 -23.96
CA SER A 324 -1.99 10.24 -23.85
C SER A 324 -3.24 11.07 -23.57
N VAL A 325 -3.17 12.03 -22.64
CA VAL A 325 -4.29 12.92 -22.34
C VAL A 325 -4.66 13.78 -23.56
N ARG A 326 -3.67 14.30 -24.29
CA ARG A 326 -3.89 15.02 -25.56
C ARG A 326 -4.64 14.15 -26.58
N LYS A 327 -4.37 12.85 -26.61
CA LYS A 327 -5.05 11.89 -27.47
C LYS A 327 -6.50 11.63 -27.02
N THR A 328 -6.72 11.31 -25.74
CA THR A 328 -8.01 10.77 -25.25
C THR A 328 -8.98 11.82 -24.67
N GLY A 329 -8.45 12.86 -24.03
CA GLY A 329 -9.23 13.92 -23.36
C GLY A 329 -9.98 13.51 -22.10
N ARG A 330 -9.87 12.27 -21.63
CA ARG A 330 -10.49 11.81 -20.38
C ARG A 330 -9.48 10.98 -19.60
N VAL A 331 -9.42 11.19 -18.29
CA VAL A 331 -8.38 10.57 -17.46
C VAL A 331 -8.98 9.95 -16.20
N ILE A 332 -8.52 8.75 -15.88
CA ILE A 332 -8.75 8.08 -14.60
C ILE A 332 -7.39 7.66 -14.02
N ILE A 333 -7.11 8.06 -12.78
CA ILE A 333 -5.90 7.65 -12.06
C ILE A 333 -6.27 6.66 -10.98
N VAL A 334 -5.57 5.52 -10.93
CA VAL A 334 -5.87 4.41 -10.02
C VAL A 334 -4.64 4.02 -9.20
N HIS A 335 -4.77 4.02 -7.88
CA HIS A 335 -3.69 3.57 -6.97
C HIS A 335 -4.25 3.01 -5.66
N GLU A 336 -3.52 2.08 -5.03
CA GLU A 336 -3.99 1.45 -3.77
C GLU A 336 -3.91 2.38 -2.56
N ALA A 337 -2.94 3.31 -2.53
CA ALA A 337 -2.77 4.27 -1.44
C ALA A 337 -4.03 5.12 -1.22
N MET A 338 -4.10 5.75 -0.04
CA MET A 338 -5.24 6.58 0.35
C MET A 338 -5.47 7.74 -0.65
N VAL A 339 -6.74 8.07 -0.89
CA VAL A 339 -7.15 9.11 -1.85
C VAL A 339 -6.71 10.53 -1.46
N ASN A 340 -6.56 10.80 -0.15
CA ASN A 340 -6.12 12.10 0.36
C ASN A 340 -4.59 12.22 0.21
N ALA A 341 -4.13 13.25 -0.50
CA ALA A 341 -2.70 13.46 -0.77
C ALA A 341 -1.98 12.23 -1.36
N GLY A 342 -2.72 11.32 -2.00
CA GLY A 342 -2.15 10.24 -2.80
C GLY A 342 -1.56 10.78 -4.10
N VAL A 343 -0.73 9.98 -4.76
CA VAL A 343 -0.03 10.35 -6.00
C VAL A 343 -1.00 10.81 -7.10
N GLY A 344 -2.20 10.24 -7.14
CA GLY A 344 -3.21 10.65 -8.11
C GLY A 344 -3.66 12.10 -7.96
N ALA A 345 -3.48 12.74 -6.80
CA ALA A 345 -3.75 14.18 -6.66
C ALA A 345 -2.72 15.03 -7.42
N GLU A 346 -1.43 14.72 -7.29
CA GLU A 346 -0.33 15.43 -7.98
C GLU A 346 -0.44 15.24 -9.50
N VAL A 347 -0.69 14.02 -9.96
CA VAL A 347 -0.84 13.72 -11.39
C VAL A 347 -2.08 14.43 -11.96
N ALA A 348 -3.21 14.44 -11.24
CA ALA A 348 -4.41 15.15 -11.69
C ALA A 348 -4.19 16.67 -11.79
N ALA A 349 -3.53 17.26 -10.80
CA ALA A 349 -3.20 18.68 -10.81
C ALA A 349 -2.28 19.04 -11.99
N ALA A 350 -1.20 18.29 -12.19
CA ALA A 350 -0.27 18.53 -13.29
C ALA A 350 -0.93 18.41 -14.68
N ILE A 351 -1.84 17.45 -14.86
CA ILE A 351 -2.64 17.32 -16.10
C ILE A 351 -3.58 18.51 -16.28
N GLN A 352 -4.13 19.07 -15.20
CA GLN A 352 -5.02 20.22 -15.29
C GLN A 352 -4.25 21.54 -15.50
N GLU A 353 -3.03 21.64 -15.01
CA GLU A 353 -2.19 22.84 -15.09
C GLU A 353 -1.46 23.01 -16.44
N ASP A 354 -1.15 21.91 -17.14
CA ASP A 354 -0.53 21.99 -18.46
C ASP A 354 -1.52 22.60 -19.48
N PRO A 355 -1.17 23.71 -20.16
CA PRO A 355 -2.03 24.37 -21.14
C PRO A 355 -2.54 23.45 -22.27
N GLU A 356 -1.72 22.50 -22.72
CA GLU A 356 -2.08 21.63 -23.85
C GLU A 356 -3.08 20.55 -23.44
N THR A 357 -2.99 20.05 -22.21
CA THR A 357 -3.94 19.06 -21.67
C THR A 357 -5.18 19.73 -21.10
N PHE A 358 -5.08 20.91 -20.51
CA PHE A 358 -6.21 21.66 -19.95
C PHE A 358 -7.32 21.90 -20.99
N LEU A 359 -6.93 22.36 -22.19
CA LEU A 359 -7.87 22.60 -23.29
C LEU A 359 -8.45 21.30 -23.88
N ARG A 360 -7.81 20.15 -23.63
CA ARG A 360 -8.22 18.86 -24.15
C ARG A 360 -9.20 18.12 -23.24
N LEU A 361 -9.21 18.41 -21.93
CA LEU A 361 -10.03 17.68 -20.95
C LEU A 361 -11.53 17.83 -21.24
N GLU A 362 -12.16 16.73 -21.61
CA GLU A 362 -13.60 16.62 -21.86
C GLU A 362 -14.41 16.30 -20.59
N ALA A 363 -13.73 15.89 -19.52
CA ALA A 363 -14.31 15.62 -18.21
C ALA A 363 -13.27 15.87 -17.10
N PRO A 364 -13.71 16.11 -15.86
CA PRO A 364 -12.80 16.17 -14.71
C PRO A 364 -11.96 14.91 -14.60
N VAL A 365 -10.69 15.04 -14.20
CA VAL A 365 -9.81 13.89 -13.95
C VAL A 365 -10.39 13.05 -12.80
N GLY A 366 -10.71 11.80 -13.09
CA GLY A 366 -11.21 10.84 -12.11
C GLY A 366 -10.07 10.24 -11.28
N ARG A 367 -10.31 10.00 -10.00
CA ARG A 367 -9.36 9.31 -9.11
C ARG A 367 -10.05 8.16 -8.40
N VAL A 368 -9.50 6.96 -8.54
CA VAL A 368 -9.97 5.74 -7.87
C VAL A 368 -8.84 5.25 -6.96
N ALA A 369 -9.06 5.35 -5.66
CA ALA A 369 -8.01 5.08 -4.70
C ALA A 369 -8.55 4.42 -3.43
N GLY A 370 -7.63 3.97 -2.57
CA GLY A 370 -7.97 3.54 -1.23
C GLY A 370 -8.71 4.66 -0.47
N TRP A 371 -9.63 4.30 0.41
CA TRP A 371 -10.29 5.29 1.25
C TRP A 371 -9.28 5.90 2.24
N SER A 372 -9.60 7.08 2.76
CA SER A 372 -8.81 7.78 3.79
C SER A 372 -8.97 7.14 5.18
N ILE A 373 -8.76 5.83 5.27
CA ILE A 373 -8.83 5.02 6.48
C ILE A 373 -7.70 3.99 6.48
N HIS A 374 -7.37 3.48 7.66
CA HIS A 374 -6.42 2.37 7.78
C HIS A 374 -7.00 1.06 7.24
N SER A 375 -6.15 0.24 6.64
CA SER A 375 -6.56 -1.05 6.08
C SER A 375 -6.83 -2.07 7.20
N ALA A 376 -8.10 -2.27 7.54
CA ALA A 376 -8.49 -3.24 8.56
C ALA A 376 -8.51 -4.66 7.97
N LEU A 377 -8.03 -5.64 8.73
CA LEU A 377 -7.89 -7.05 8.30
C LEU A 377 -9.16 -7.61 7.61
N MET A 378 -10.32 -7.42 8.22
CA MET A 378 -11.59 -7.94 7.70
C MET A 378 -12.18 -7.12 6.56
N PHE A 379 -11.75 -5.86 6.42
CA PHE A 379 -12.35 -4.89 5.51
C PHE A 379 -11.42 -4.48 4.36
N GLU A 380 -10.25 -5.11 4.21
CA GLU A 380 -9.24 -4.79 3.19
C GLU A 380 -9.85 -4.74 1.79
N LYS A 381 -10.68 -5.72 1.43
CA LYS A 381 -11.35 -5.76 0.11
C LYS A 381 -12.33 -4.62 -0.16
N PHE A 382 -12.85 -3.95 0.87
CA PHE A 382 -13.72 -2.79 0.70
C PHE A 382 -12.92 -1.49 0.56
N ASN A 383 -11.66 -1.50 1.02
CA ASN A 383 -10.78 -0.33 0.97
C ASN A 383 -10.02 -0.25 -0.35
N VAL A 384 -9.49 -1.37 -0.84
CA VAL A 384 -8.66 -1.43 -2.06
C VAL A 384 -9.52 -1.09 -3.30
N PRO A 385 -9.02 -0.26 -4.25
CA PRO A 385 -9.72 0.01 -5.49
C PRO A 385 -9.93 -1.29 -6.28
N ASP A 386 -11.18 -1.58 -6.61
CA ASP A 386 -11.58 -2.81 -7.30
C ASP A 386 -12.10 -2.50 -8.72
N VAL A 387 -12.45 -3.55 -9.47
CA VAL A 387 -12.92 -3.43 -10.85
C VAL A 387 -14.21 -2.61 -10.94
N ALA A 388 -15.11 -2.78 -9.97
CA ALA A 388 -16.37 -2.05 -9.92
C ALA A 388 -16.14 -0.56 -9.66
N HIS A 389 -15.28 -0.20 -8.71
CA HIS A 389 -14.89 1.18 -8.44
C HIS A 389 -14.26 1.84 -9.68
N CYS A 390 -13.42 1.12 -10.42
CA CYS A 390 -12.83 1.62 -11.67
C CYS A 390 -13.88 1.89 -12.76
N LEU A 391 -14.90 1.04 -12.88
CA LEU A 391 -15.99 1.19 -13.86
C LEU A 391 -17.00 2.28 -13.49
N GLN A 392 -17.20 2.54 -12.19
CA GLN A 392 -18.32 3.35 -11.70
C GLN A 392 -18.08 4.87 -11.79
N LEU A 393 -16.92 5.35 -12.25
CA LEU A 393 -16.63 6.78 -12.49
C LEU A 393 -17.44 7.43 -13.63
N ARG A 394 -18.60 6.86 -13.99
CA ARG A 394 -19.61 7.50 -14.84
C ARG A 394 -20.11 8.77 -14.15
N GLY A 395 -19.77 9.92 -14.72
CA GLY A 395 -20.52 11.15 -14.48
C GLY A 395 -22.00 10.89 -14.72
N GLY A 396 -22.85 11.32 -13.77
CA GLY A 396 -24.29 11.02 -13.78
C GLY A 396 -24.95 11.38 -15.11
N SER A 397 -25.14 10.39 -15.98
CA SER A 397 -26.03 10.54 -17.12
C SER A 397 -27.38 9.97 -16.71
N SER A 398 -28.32 10.88 -16.47
CA SER A 398 -29.75 10.63 -16.30
C SER A 398 -30.28 9.72 -17.40
N SER A 399 -30.63 8.48 -17.05
CA SER A 399 -31.60 7.70 -17.81
C SER A 399 -32.99 8.01 -17.27
N GLY A 400 -33.64 9.03 -17.83
CA GLY A 400 -35.00 9.42 -17.50
C GLY A 400 -35.55 10.36 -18.57
N ARG A 401 -36.60 9.93 -19.27
CA ARG A 401 -37.30 10.68 -20.32
C ARG A 401 -37.85 12.01 -19.78
N GLY A 402 -37.73 13.06 -20.59
CA GLY A 402 -38.62 14.22 -20.68
C GLY A 402 -38.97 14.97 -19.39
N GLU A 403 -38.25 16.06 -19.10
CA GLU A 403 -38.81 17.40 -18.88
C GLU A 403 -37.68 18.38 -18.56
N ALA A 404 -37.75 19.57 -19.15
CA ALA A 404 -36.79 20.64 -18.94
C ALA A 404 -36.92 21.19 -17.51
N ALA A 405 -35.85 21.08 -16.72
CA ALA A 405 -35.68 21.85 -15.50
C ALA A 405 -34.20 22.21 -15.32
N THR A 406 -33.90 23.50 -15.45
CA THR A 406 -32.64 24.13 -15.08
C THR A 406 -32.38 23.99 -13.59
N ALA A 407 -31.36 23.24 -13.19
CA ALA A 407 -30.82 23.20 -11.83
C ALA A 407 -29.28 23.03 -11.87
N PRO A 408 -28.52 23.70 -10.99
CA PRO A 408 -27.07 23.78 -11.09
C PRO A 408 -26.38 22.44 -10.76
N LEU A 409 -25.30 22.16 -11.49
CA LEU A 409 -24.40 21.01 -11.34
C LEU A 409 -23.83 20.92 -9.90
N ALA A 410 -24.28 19.93 -9.15
CA ALA A 410 -23.61 19.44 -7.95
C ALA A 410 -22.89 18.13 -8.29
N LEU A 411 -21.57 18.11 -8.08
CA LEU A 411 -20.74 16.90 -8.11
C LEU A 411 -21.33 15.84 -7.15
N PRO A 412 -21.44 14.57 -7.56
CA PRO A 412 -21.78 13.52 -6.61
C PRO A 412 -20.54 13.20 -5.78
N VAL A 413 -20.36 13.93 -4.67
CA VAL A 413 -19.82 13.31 -3.47
C VAL A 413 -20.82 12.22 -3.11
N VAL A 414 -20.42 10.94 -3.20
CA VAL A 414 -21.23 9.81 -2.76
C VAL A 414 -21.36 9.90 -1.23
N CYS A 415 -22.26 10.76 -0.76
CA CYS A 415 -22.85 10.70 0.56
C CYS A 415 -24.04 9.74 0.43
N THR A 416 -23.80 8.44 0.64
CA THR A 416 -24.88 7.47 0.73
C THR A 416 -25.82 7.83 1.88
N GLU A 417 -27.11 7.64 1.62
CA GLU A 417 -28.25 8.07 2.42
C GLU A 417 -28.09 7.84 3.93
N ARG A 418 -28.30 8.93 4.68
CA ARG A 418 -28.14 9.07 6.13
C ARG A 418 -29.09 8.25 7.03
N SER A 419 -29.88 7.31 6.51
CA SER A 419 -31.00 6.77 7.30
C SER A 419 -30.77 5.44 8.02
N LYS A 420 -29.66 4.70 7.77
CA LYS A 420 -29.38 3.44 8.52
C LYS A 420 -27.95 3.24 9.04
N VAL A 421 -26.95 3.95 8.51
CA VAL A 421 -25.56 3.92 9.03
C VAL A 421 -25.37 4.88 10.23
N GLY A 422 -26.21 5.92 10.34
CA GLY A 422 -26.17 6.89 11.44
C GLY A 422 -26.49 6.32 12.82
N LEU A 423 -27.06 5.11 12.90
CA LEU A 423 -27.31 4.43 14.18
C LEU A 423 -26.11 3.60 14.67
N LEU A 424 -25.23 3.18 13.76
CA LEU A 424 -24.04 2.39 14.09
C LEU A 424 -22.83 3.28 14.42
N MET A 425 -22.68 4.41 13.70
CA MET A 425 -21.60 5.40 13.92
C MET A 425 -21.76 6.23 15.21
N ARG A 426 -22.98 6.38 15.74
CA ARG A 426 -23.20 7.07 17.02
C ARG A 426 -22.70 6.29 18.24
N LYS A 427 -22.38 4.99 18.11
CA LYS A 427 -21.82 4.18 19.20
C LYS A 427 -20.28 4.13 19.19
N THR A 428 -19.65 4.28 18.03
CA THR A 428 -18.18 4.25 17.90
C THR A 428 -17.53 5.61 18.12
N GLN A 429 -18.21 6.72 17.80
CA GLN A 429 -17.71 8.07 18.12
C GLN A 429 -17.57 8.33 19.64
N LEU A 430 -18.23 7.54 20.49
CA LEU A 430 -18.06 7.64 21.94
C LEU A 430 -16.75 6.98 22.42
N ALA A 431 -16.20 6.01 21.68
CA ALA A 431 -14.95 5.35 22.03
C ALA A 431 -13.72 6.18 21.61
N ASP A 432 -13.79 6.89 20.49
CA ASP A 432 -12.66 7.68 19.96
C ASP A 432 -12.45 9.00 20.71
N VAL A 433 -13.52 9.61 21.25
CA VAL A 433 -13.41 10.78 22.16
C VAL A 433 -12.72 10.38 23.47
N ILE A 434 -12.90 9.13 23.93
CA ILE A 434 -12.27 8.60 25.15
C ILE A 434 -10.77 8.31 24.92
N ALA A 435 -10.38 7.87 23.72
CA ALA A 435 -8.98 7.52 23.42
C ALA A 435 -8.08 8.73 23.07
N GLY A 436 -8.65 9.80 22.50
CA GLY A 436 -7.91 10.97 22.02
C GLY A 436 -7.40 11.95 23.09
N THR A 437 -7.83 11.82 24.34
CA THR A 437 -7.55 12.85 25.37
C THR A 437 -6.38 12.50 26.31
N ILE A 438 -5.71 11.36 26.12
CA ILE A 438 -4.71 10.83 27.09
C ILE A 438 -3.25 11.19 26.72
N ARG A 439 -2.96 11.93 25.64
CA ARG A 439 -1.55 12.20 25.25
C ARG A 439 -1.24 13.63 24.84
N SER A 440 -1.31 14.58 25.79
CA SER A 440 -0.49 15.79 25.71
C SER A 440 -0.13 16.29 27.13
N PRO A 441 1.06 16.91 27.32
CA PRO A 441 1.55 17.27 28.64
C PRO A 441 0.69 18.37 29.27
N LEU A 442 0.35 18.15 30.54
CA LEU A 442 -0.48 19.02 31.36
C LEU A 442 0.35 20.20 31.84
N ASP A 443 0.18 21.39 31.25
CA ASP A 443 0.46 22.66 31.93
C ASP A 443 -0.26 23.84 31.23
N GLY A 444 -1.32 24.35 31.87
CA GLY A 444 -2.03 25.55 31.41
C GLY A 444 -3.47 25.69 31.95
N PRO A 445 -3.97 26.92 32.18
CA PRO A 445 -5.23 27.19 32.87
C PRO A 445 -6.51 26.81 32.08
N HIS A 446 -6.38 26.35 30.83
CA HIS A 446 -7.51 25.86 30.04
C HIS A 446 -8.02 24.46 30.48
N ASN A 447 -7.29 23.74 31.35
CA ASN A 447 -7.62 22.37 31.75
C ASN A 447 -8.78 22.23 32.75
N PHE A 448 -9.14 23.27 33.49
CA PHE A 448 -10.22 23.16 34.49
C PHE A 448 -11.60 22.92 33.84
N ILE A 449 -11.80 23.41 32.62
CA ILE A 449 -13.06 23.27 31.87
C ILE A 449 -13.17 21.87 31.25
N LEU A 450 -12.05 21.27 30.83
CA LEU A 450 -12.01 19.95 30.17
C LEU A 450 -12.19 18.80 31.17
N LEU A 451 -11.50 18.86 32.33
CA LEU A 451 -11.63 17.86 33.40
C LEU A 451 -13.05 17.83 34.00
N THR A 452 -13.71 18.99 34.07
CA THR A 452 -15.08 19.09 34.61
C THR A 452 -16.10 18.45 33.65
N ARG A 453 -15.87 18.52 32.34
CA ARG A 453 -16.70 17.85 31.31
C ARG A 453 -16.50 16.33 31.28
N ILE A 454 -15.25 15.86 31.33
CA ILE A 454 -14.94 14.42 31.36
C ILE A 454 -15.53 13.76 32.62
N ARG A 455 -15.47 14.43 33.77
CA ARG A 455 -16.05 13.93 35.02
C ARG A 455 -17.58 13.91 34.99
N ALA A 456 -18.21 14.81 34.24
CA ALA A 456 -19.65 14.82 34.02
C ALA A 456 -20.09 13.68 33.08
N ASP A 457 -19.34 13.39 32.02
CA ASP A 457 -19.64 12.33 31.06
C ASP A 457 -19.41 10.92 31.63
N ILE A 458 -18.37 10.73 32.44
CA ILE A 458 -18.18 9.45 33.17
C ILE A 458 -19.31 9.25 34.17
N LYS A 459 -19.69 10.30 34.92
CA LYS A 459 -20.84 10.22 35.84
C LYS A 459 -22.15 9.96 35.10
N SER A 460 -22.35 10.48 33.89
CA SER A 460 -23.55 10.21 33.10
C SER A 460 -23.55 8.79 32.52
N LEU A 461 -22.39 8.25 32.15
CA LEU A 461 -22.23 6.87 31.66
C LEU A 461 -22.36 5.81 32.76
N THR A 462 -22.00 6.16 34.00
CA THR A 462 -22.09 5.25 35.15
C THR A 462 -23.29 5.52 36.06
N ALA A 463 -24.15 6.50 35.74
CA ALA A 463 -25.28 6.95 36.57
C ALA A 463 -26.26 5.81 36.92
N SER A 464 -26.45 4.86 35.99
CA SER A 464 -27.34 3.72 36.17
C SER A 464 -26.62 2.42 36.57
N SER A 465 -25.29 2.38 36.52
CA SER A 465 -24.49 1.16 36.76
C SER A 465 -23.06 1.50 37.21
N PRO A 466 -22.87 1.88 38.48
CA PRO A 466 -21.58 2.35 39.01
C PRO A 466 -20.47 1.28 39.00
N ASN A 467 -20.79 -0.01 38.83
CA ASN A 467 -19.84 -1.12 38.89
C ASN A 467 -19.45 -1.69 37.51
N ILE A 468 -19.90 -1.08 36.40
CA ILE A 468 -19.73 -1.64 35.04
C ILE A 468 -18.26 -1.78 34.63
N ILE A 469 -17.38 -0.92 35.15
CA ILE A 469 -15.93 -0.98 34.86
C ILE A 469 -15.29 -2.20 35.53
N SER A 470 -15.68 -2.55 36.77
CA SER A 470 -15.19 -3.76 37.44
C SER A 470 -15.69 -5.05 36.78
N GLU A 471 -16.89 -5.03 36.20
CA GLU A 471 -17.47 -6.19 35.51
C GLU A 471 -16.79 -6.45 34.15
N LEU A 472 -16.39 -5.38 33.44
CA LEU A 472 -15.72 -5.46 32.15
C LEU A 472 -14.23 -5.84 32.25
N SER A 473 -13.57 -5.61 33.38
CA SER A 473 -12.17 -5.99 33.59
C SER A 473 -11.91 -7.46 33.29
N SER A 474 -12.78 -8.36 33.76
CA SER A 474 -12.63 -9.81 33.52
C SER A 474 -12.84 -10.21 32.05
N ALA A 475 -13.60 -9.44 31.28
CA ALA A 475 -13.84 -9.66 29.86
C ALA A 475 -12.68 -9.15 29.00
N PHE A 476 -12.09 -8.01 29.36
CA PHE A 476 -10.84 -7.52 28.74
C PHE A 476 -9.65 -8.44 29.02
N GLN A 477 -9.59 -9.00 30.23
CA GLN A 477 -8.54 -9.94 30.61
C GLN A 477 -8.65 -11.26 29.82
N ARG A 478 -9.85 -11.83 29.69
CA ARG A 478 -10.11 -13.00 28.83
C ARG A 478 -9.81 -12.73 27.35
N TYR A 479 -10.20 -11.57 26.83
CA TYR A 479 -9.90 -11.18 25.45
C TYR A 479 -8.39 -11.13 25.19
N ASN A 480 -7.60 -10.59 26.12
CA ASN A 480 -6.15 -10.55 26.02
C ASN A 480 -5.50 -11.94 26.15
N GLU A 481 -6.06 -12.83 26.97
CA GLU A 481 -5.59 -14.21 27.12
C GLU A 481 -5.89 -15.06 25.87
N GLU A 482 -7.05 -14.88 25.24
CA GLU A 482 -7.46 -15.60 24.03
C GLU A 482 -6.69 -15.17 22.76
N GLN A 483 -6.16 -13.94 22.72
CA GLN A 483 -5.30 -13.47 21.61
C GLN A 483 -3.84 -13.95 21.71
N LEU A 484 -3.42 -14.53 22.84
CA LEU A 484 -2.08 -15.08 23.05
C LEU A 484 -2.12 -16.61 22.95
N THR A 485 -2.17 -17.14 21.74
CA THR A 485 -2.07 -18.59 21.52
C THR A 485 -0.64 -19.09 21.72
N THR A 486 -0.42 -19.98 22.68
CA THR A 486 0.80 -20.77 22.84
C THR A 486 0.90 -21.82 21.73
N VAL A 487 2.04 -21.92 21.07
CA VAL A 487 2.36 -22.98 20.09
C VAL A 487 3.35 -23.94 20.72
N THR A 488 3.08 -25.25 20.62
CA THR A 488 4.05 -26.30 20.96
C THR A 488 4.86 -26.62 19.72
N LEU A 489 6.19 -26.44 19.78
CA LEU A 489 7.08 -26.80 18.67
C LEU A 489 7.26 -28.34 18.60
N PRO A 490 7.46 -28.92 17.41
CA PRO A 490 7.67 -30.36 17.27
C PRO A 490 8.91 -30.81 18.07
N GLY A 491 8.71 -31.70 19.06
CA GLY A 491 9.78 -32.27 19.89
C GLY A 491 9.96 -31.64 21.29
N SER A 492 9.17 -30.64 21.67
CA SER A 492 9.18 -30.06 23.03
C SER A 492 7.94 -30.47 23.84
N SER A 493 8.12 -30.83 25.10
CA SER A 493 7.03 -31.09 26.06
C SER A 493 6.53 -29.84 26.79
N GLN A 494 7.09 -28.65 26.52
CA GLN A 494 6.66 -27.40 27.16
C GLN A 494 6.14 -26.34 26.16
N PRO A 495 5.01 -25.68 26.47
CA PRO A 495 4.46 -24.60 25.65
C PRO A 495 5.25 -23.31 25.83
N VAL A 496 5.54 -22.60 24.73
CA VAL A 496 6.22 -21.29 24.75
C VAL A 496 5.22 -20.17 24.46
N ARG A 497 5.16 -19.14 25.32
CA ARG A 497 4.35 -17.92 25.11
C ARG A 497 5.07 -16.97 24.14
N ARG A 498 4.37 -16.50 23.11
CA ARG A 498 4.80 -15.33 22.32
C ARG A 498 4.49 -14.07 23.13
N GLN A 499 5.49 -13.26 23.47
CA GLN A 499 5.30 -11.99 24.16
C GLN A 499 5.27 -10.85 23.14
N SER A 500 4.09 -10.33 22.83
CA SER A 500 3.95 -9.01 22.20
C SER A 500 4.15 -7.94 23.27
N ALA A 501 5.07 -7.01 23.00
CA ALA A 501 5.49 -5.85 23.80
C ALA A 501 4.58 -5.47 24.98
N LYS A 502 5.05 -5.72 26.20
CA LYS A 502 4.50 -5.13 27.42
C LYS A 502 4.93 -3.66 27.43
N LEU A 503 3.98 -2.75 27.26
CA LEU A 503 4.17 -1.33 27.59
C LEU A 503 4.63 -1.23 29.05
N LEU A 504 5.85 -0.75 29.27
CA LEU A 504 6.35 -0.32 30.56
C LEU A 504 5.58 0.93 30.98
N LEU A 505 4.50 0.75 31.75
CA LEU A 505 4.10 1.73 32.75
C LEU A 505 4.75 1.27 34.06
N GLY A 506 5.70 2.08 34.54
CA GLY A 506 6.41 1.83 35.77
C GLY A 506 5.45 1.71 36.96
N GLN A 507 5.64 0.67 37.75
CA GLN A 507 5.50 0.75 39.19
C GLN A 507 6.79 0.21 39.78
N GLY A 508 7.63 1.13 40.26
CA GLY A 508 8.58 0.78 41.30
C GLY A 508 7.79 0.43 42.55
N ASN A 509 8.19 -0.66 43.21
CA ASN A 509 8.51 -0.68 44.63
C ASN A 509 9.04 -2.07 45.00
N LEU A 510 10.29 -2.04 45.50
CA LEU A 510 11.08 -3.06 46.20
C LEU A 510 11.49 -4.31 45.41
#